data_AF-A0A4Y8PF99-F1
#
_entry.id   AF-A0A4Y8PF99-F1
#
_cell.length_a   1.000
_cell.length_b   1.000
_cell.length_c   1.000
_cell.angle_alpha   90.00
_cell.angle_beta   90.00
_cell.angle_gamma   90.00
#
_symmetry.space_group_name_H-M   'P 1'
#
loop_
_entity.id
_entity.type
_entity.pdbx_description
1 polymer ?
#
loop_
_entity_poly.entity_id
_entity_poly.type
_entity_poly.pdbx_seq_one_letter_code
_entity_poly.pdbx_strand_id
1 'polypeptide(L)'
;MIKENKKEDLLLEKKSLLIVVEADPEKSPRFAEALRVAAGLSMHPRLSVNLVLKADILNDLNEGRSALWVDSDIIESSWMDLKENGCRIFSASPQDEQFDCLIQFDC
;
A
#
# COMPACT_ATOMS: atom_id res chain seq x y z
N MET A 1 7.16 -44.58 -10.77
CA MET A 1 7.63 -43.23 -11.13
C MET A 1 6.54 -42.24 -10.80
N ILE A 2 6.59 -41.69 -9.60
CA ILE A 2 5.74 -40.57 -9.21
C ILE A 2 6.28 -39.39 -10.01
N LYS A 3 5.45 -38.79 -10.87
CA LYS A 3 5.78 -37.51 -11.50
C LYS A 3 5.92 -36.51 -10.36
N GLU A 4 7.16 -36.24 -9.97
CA GLU A 4 7.48 -35.03 -9.24
C GLU A 4 6.91 -33.88 -10.06
N ASN A 5 5.81 -33.28 -9.57
CA ASN A 5 5.37 -31.96 -10.01
C ASN A 5 6.47 -30.98 -9.60
N LYS A 6 7.56 -31.00 -10.37
CA LYS A 6 8.67 -30.08 -10.30
C LYS A 6 8.10 -28.68 -10.44
N LYS A 7 8.15 -27.92 -9.35
CA LYS A 7 8.70 -26.55 -9.36
C LYS A 7 8.28 -25.71 -10.58
N GLU A 8 6.99 -25.69 -10.90
CA GLU A 8 6.40 -24.74 -11.84
C GLU A 8 5.84 -23.51 -11.11
N ASP A 9 6.34 -23.21 -9.90
CA ASP A 9 6.56 -21.82 -9.52
C ASP A 9 7.75 -21.27 -10.34
N LEU A 10 7.56 -21.28 -11.65
CA LEU A 10 8.27 -20.39 -12.54
C LEU A 10 8.03 -19.00 -11.98
N LEU A 11 9.13 -18.38 -11.57
CA LEU A 11 9.37 -16.97 -11.27
C LEU A 11 8.52 -16.04 -12.14
N LEU A 12 7.21 -15.97 -11.88
CA LEU A 12 6.34 -15.01 -12.52
C LEU A 12 6.71 -13.68 -11.88
N GLU A 13 7.36 -12.85 -12.68
CA GLU A 13 7.78 -11.49 -12.33
C GLU A 13 6.64 -10.79 -11.58
N LYS A 14 6.93 -10.30 -10.37
CA LYS A 14 5.95 -9.56 -9.59
C LYS A 14 5.58 -8.31 -10.37
N LYS A 15 4.28 -8.04 -10.48
CA LYS A 15 3.79 -6.77 -11.03
C LYS A 15 3.95 -5.68 -9.98
N SER A 16 4.61 -4.60 -10.35
CA SER A 16 4.87 -3.47 -9.48
C SER A 16 3.72 -2.47 -9.57
N LEU A 17 3.11 -2.18 -8.42
CA LEU A 17 2.00 -1.24 -8.27
C LEU A 17 2.48 -0.02 -7.52
N LEU A 18 2.16 1.16 -8.03
CA LEU A 18 2.26 2.42 -7.30
C LEU A 18 0.86 2.89 -6.91
N ILE A 19 0.66 3.13 -5.62
CA ILE A 19 -0.56 3.71 -5.07
C ILE A 19 -0.20 5.10 -4.55
N VAL A 20 -0.83 6.14 -5.08
CA VAL A 20 -0.62 7.52 -4.66
C VAL A 20 -1.86 8.03 -3.95
N VAL A 21 -1.68 8.57 -2.74
CA VAL A 21 -2.78 9.09 -1.92
C VAL A 21 -2.61 10.58 -1.74
N GLU A 22 -3.45 11.35 -2.41
CA GLU A 22 -3.50 12.80 -2.28
C GLU A 22 -4.66 13.28 -1.39
N ALA A 23 -5.66 12.41 -1.20
CA ALA A 23 -6.81 12.63 -0.33
C ALA A 23 -6.40 13.06 1.09
N ASP A 24 -7.12 14.05 1.63
CA ASP A 24 -6.91 14.58 2.98
C ASP A 24 -7.56 13.65 4.03
N PRO A 25 -6.78 13.03 4.95
CA PRO A 25 -7.31 12.10 5.95
C PRO A 25 -8.26 12.75 6.95
N GLU A 26 -8.18 14.06 7.16
CA GLU A 26 -9.08 14.77 8.08
C GLU A 26 -10.46 15.02 7.47
N LYS A 27 -10.59 14.90 6.13
CA LYS A 27 -11.77 15.35 5.40
C LYS A 27 -12.39 14.29 4.49
N SER A 28 -11.65 13.25 4.12
CA SER A 28 -12.07 12.32 3.07
C SER A 28 -11.90 10.85 3.49
N PRO A 29 -12.97 10.02 3.39
CA PRO A 29 -12.88 8.59 3.63
C PRO A 29 -12.00 7.87 2.59
N ARG A 30 -11.69 8.54 1.46
CA ARG A 30 -10.82 7.99 0.42
C ARG A 30 -9.42 7.69 0.90
N PHE A 31 -8.93 8.42 1.91
CA PHE A 31 -7.64 8.13 2.51
C PHE A 31 -7.65 6.74 3.17
N ALA A 32 -8.66 6.45 3.99
CA ALA A 32 -8.83 5.15 4.62
C ALA A 32 -9.04 4.03 3.59
N GLU A 33 -9.82 4.29 2.55
CA GLU A 33 -9.99 3.35 1.44
C GLU A 33 -8.68 3.05 0.71
N ALA A 34 -7.86 4.07 0.46
CA ALA A 34 -6.57 3.91 -0.18
C ALA A 34 -5.63 2.99 0.63
N LEU A 35 -5.57 3.19 1.95
CA LEU A 35 -4.78 2.33 2.83
C LEU A 35 -5.32 0.90 2.85
N ARG A 36 -6.63 0.72 2.91
CA ARG A 36 -7.28 -0.60 2.89
C ARG A 36 -7.01 -1.34 1.57
N VAL A 37 -7.07 -0.65 0.44
CA VAL A 37 -6.74 -1.21 -0.88
C VAL A 37 -5.27 -1.59 -0.94
N ALA A 38 -4.37 -0.71 -0.48
CA ALA A 38 -2.94 -1.00 -0.44
C ALA A 38 -2.63 -2.22 0.45
N ALA A 39 -3.24 -2.29 1.63
CA ALA A 39 -3.11 -3.41 2.56
C ALA A 39 -3.57 -4.72 1.90
N GLY A 40 -4.79 -4.76 1.35
CA GLY A 40 -5.32 -5.94 0.69
C GLY A 40 -4.49 -6.42 -0.51
N LEU A 41 -3.99 -5.49 -1.32
CA LEU A 41 -3.13 -5.82 -2.47
C LEU A 41 -1.74 -6.31 -2.04
N SER A 42 -1.20 -5.80 -0.92
CA SER A 42 0.13 -6.15 -0.43
C SER A 42 0.25 -7.61 0.03
N MET A 43 -0.88 -8.26 0.34
CA MET A 43 -0.94 -9.70 0.64
C MET A 43 -0.78 -10.58 -0.60
N HIS A 44 -0.95 -10.04 -1.81
CA HIS A 44 -0.96 -10.85 -3.02
C HIS A 44 0.46 -11.30 -3.41
N PRO A 45 0.72 -12.60 -3.58
CA PRO A 45 2.09 -13.13 -3.75
C PRO A 45 2.79 -12.65 -5.02
N ARG A 46 2.03 -12.14 -6.00
CA ARG A 46 2.53 -11.66 -7.30
C ARG A 46 2.52 -10.15 -7.48
N LEU A 47 2.19 -9.40 -6.43
CA LEU A 47 2.20 -7.94 -6.47
C LEU A 47 3.34 -7.42 -5.60
N SER A 48 4.00 -6.35 -6.07
CA SER A 48 4.84 -5.49 -5.24
C SER A 48 4.10 -4.16 -5.09
N VAL A 49 3.55 -3.91 -3.91
CA VAL A 49 2.79 -2.70 -3.64
C VAL A 49 3.70 -1.64 -3.05
N ASN A 50 3.65 -0.45 -3.65
CA ASN A 50 4.40 0.72 -3.26
C ASN A 50 3.39 1.84 -2.97
N LEU A 51 3.44 2.44 -1.80
CA LEU A 51 2.51 3.46 -1.36
C LEU A 51 3.22 4.81 -1.25
N VAL A 52 2.62 5.87 -1.79
CA VAL A 52 3.09 7.24 -1.66
C VAL A 52 2.09 8.01 -0.81
N LEU A 53 2.60 8.55 0.31
CA LEU A 53 1.88 9.44 1.21
C LEU A 53 2.62 10.77 1.30
N LYS A 54 1.93 11.86 1.64
CA LYS A 54 2.60 13.11 2.01
C LYS A 54 3.45 12.90 3.28
N ALA A 55 4.57 13.61 3.38
CA ALA A 55 5.56 13.40 4.45
C ALA A 55 5.00 13.65 5.86
N ASP A 56 4.17 14.68 6.00
CA ASP A 56 3.46 15.02 7.24
C ASP A 56 2.52 13.89 7.68
N ILE A 57 1.69 13.40 6.75
CA ILE A 57 0.76 12.30 7.00
C ILE A 57 1.50 11.00 7.39
N LEU A 58 2.61 10.70 6.71
CA LEU A 58 3.44 9.54 7.04
C LEU A 58 4.02 9.66 8.46
N ASN A 59 4.48 10.84 8.87
CA ASN A 59 4.97 11.07 10.22
C ASN A 59 3.86 10.89 11.26
N ASP A 60 2.68 11.46 11.02
CA ASP A 60 1.52 11.31 11.90
C ASP A 60 1.12 9.84 12.08
N LEU A 61 1.11 9.04 11.01
CA LEU A 61 0.85 7.60 11.08
C LEU A 61 1.91 6.83 11.88
N ASN A 62 3.18 7.20 11.74
CA ASN A 62 4.27 6.58 12.50
C ASN A 62 4.20 6.91 13.99
N GLU A 63 3.70 8.09 14.34
CA GLU A 63 3.55 8.56 15.72
C GLU A 63 2.17 8.22 16.32
N GLY A 64 1.31 7.53 15.56
CA GLY A 64 -0.01 7.10 16.03
C GLY A 64 -1.01 8.25 16.19
N ARG A 65 -0.88 9.30 15.36
CA ARG A 65 -1.71 10.52 15.41
C ARG A 65 -2.89 10.52 14.43
N SER A 66 -3.51 9.37 14.19
CA SER A 66 -4.66 9.22 13.29
C SER A 66 -6.03 9.27 13.97
N ALA A 67 -6.09 9.39 15.31
CA ALA A 67 -7.33 9.21 16.08
C ALA A 67 -8.45 10.22 15.77
N LEU A 68 -8.13 11.36 15.16
CA LEU A 68 -9.10 12.40 14.77
C LEU A 68 -9.43 12.38 13.27
N TRP A 69 -8.84 11.46 12.50
CA TRP A 69 -9.06 11.36 11.07
C TRP A 69 -10.36 10.61 10.75
N VAL A 70 -10.87 10.82 9.55
CA VAL A 70 -12.06 10.12 9.05
C VAL A 70 -11.72 8.63 8.92
N ASP A 71 -12.57 7.77 9.49
CA ASP A 71 -12.40 6.30 9.51
C ASP A 71 -11.07 5.85 10.14
N SER A 72 -10.70 6.47 11.29
CA SER A 72 -9.44 6.20 12.00
C SER A 72 -9.22 4.73 12.35
N ASP A 73 -10.27 3.97 12.64
CA ASP A 73 -10.21 2.53 12.92
C ASP A 73 -9.78 1.71 11.69
N ILE A 74 -10.27 2.08 10.50
CA ILE A 74 -9.86 1.48 9.23
C ILE A 74 -8.41 1.86 8.91
N ILE A 75 -8.04 3.11 9.17
CA ILE A 75 -6.67 3.62 8.97
C ILE A 75 -5.68 2.86 9.84
N GLU A 76 -5.95 2.74 11.14
CA GLU A 76 -5.06 2.09 12.10
C GLU A 76 -4.85 0.60 11.78
N SER A 77 -5.95 -0.12 11.48
CA SER A 77 -5.86 -1.54 11.08
C SER A 77 -5.10 -1.72 9.77
N SER A 78 -5.45 -0.96 8.73
CA SER A 78 -4.77 -1.04 7.42
C SER A 78 -3.30 -0.64 7.50
N TRP A 79 -2.96 0.33 8.36
CA TRP A 79 -1.58 0.75 8.59
C TRP A 79 -0.73 -0.34 9.25
N MET A 80 -1.30 -1.10 10.18
CA MET A 80 -0.64 -2.27 10.75
C MET A 80 -0.40 -3.34 9.69
N ASP A 81 -1.42 -3.68 8.90
CA ASP A 81 -1.31 -4.67 7.82
C ASP A 81 -0.23 -4.30 6.80
N LEU A 82 -0.15 -3.02 6.40
CA LEU A 82 0.87 -2.53 5.47
C LEU A 82 2.30 -2.75 5.99
N LYS A 83 2.52 -2.54 7.29
CA LYS A 83 3.83 -2.78 7.94
C LYS A 83 4.12 -4.27 8.02
N GLU A 84 3.15 -5.08 8.41
CA GLU A 84 3.29 -6.54 8.51
C GLU A 84 3.58 -7.18 7.15
N ASN A 85 2.93 -6.70 6.09
CA ASN A 85 3.12 -7.17 4.72
C ASN A 85 4.41 -6.64 4.07
N GLY A 86 5.16 -5.76 4.75
CA GLY A 86 6.41 -5.20 4.24
C GLY A 86 6.21 -4.28 3.02
N CYS A 87 5.09 -3.56 2.95
CA CYS A 87 4.83 -2.60 1.88
C CYS A 87 5.90 -1.49 1.89
N ARG A 88 6.39 -1.09 0.70
CA ARG A 88 7.31 0.03 0.55
C ARG A 88 6.52 1.33 0.58
N ILE A 89 6.88 2.24 1.46
CA ILE A 89 6.14 3.49 1.68
C ILE A 89 7.09 4.67 1.47
N PHE A 90 6.68 5.61 0.61
CA PHE A 90 7.45 6.78 0.22
C PHE A 90 6.73 8.05 0.64
N SER A 91 7.49 9.08 0.99
CA SER A 91 6.97 10.43 1.28
C SER A 91 6.79 11.29 0.01
N ALA A 92 7.22 10.79 -1.14
CA ALA A 92 7.09 11.42 -2.46
C ALA A 92 7.19 10.35 -3.56
N SER A 93 6.67 10.65 -4.76
CA SER A 93 6.74 9.70 -5.88
C SER A 93 8.19 9.43 -6.28
N PRO A 94 8.62 8.14 -6.35
CA PRO A 94 9.96 7.78 -6.80
C PRO A 94 10.13 8.15 -8.28
N GLN A 95 11.23 8.85 -8.62
CA GLN A 95 11.44 9.42 -9.96
C GLN A 95 12.03 8.42 -10.98
N ASP A 96 12.78 7.42 -10.51
CA ASP A 96 13.56 6.51 -11.35
C ASP A 96 13.06 5.05 -11.29
N GLU A 97 11.84 4.82 -10.81
CA GLU A 97 11.22 3.49 -10.73
C GLU A 97 10.09 3.34 -11.76
N GLN A 98 10.08 2.23 -12.49
CA GLN A 98 8.98 1.88 -13.40
C GLN A 98 7.95 1.01 -12.67
N PHE A 99 6.67 1.36 -12.82
CA PHE A 99 5.55 0.62 -12.27
C PHE A 99 4.68 0.07 -13.40
N ASP A 100 4.15 -1.14 -13.21
CA ASP A 100 3.22 -1.76 -14.17
C ASP A 100 1.84 -1.10 -14.13
N CYS A 101 1.46 -0.51 -12.99
CA CYS A 101 0.17 0.13 -12.81
C CYS A 101 0.22 1.21 -11.71
N LEU A 102 -0.56 2.26 -11.93
CA LEU A 102 -0.77 3.40 -11.02
C LEU A 102 -2.23 3.39 -10.56
N ILE A 103 -2.44 3.48 -9.26
CA ILE A 103 -3.75 3.73 -8.64
C ILE A 103 -3.66 5.04 -7.87
N GLN A 104 -4.54 5.98 -8.15
CA GLN A 104 -4.51 7.31 -7.54
C GLN A 104 -5.80 7.57 -6.77
N PHE A 105 -5.66 8.04 -5.54
CA PHE A 105 -6.75 8.43 -4.66
C PHE A 105 -6.72 9.93 -4.42
N ASP A 106 -7.57 10.64 -5.15
CA ASP A 106 -7.73 12.09 -5.08
C ASP A 106 -8.86 12.50 -4.14
N CYS A 107 -8.95 13.81 -3.88
CA CYS A 107 -9.98 14.49 -3.10
C CYS A 107 -11.41 13.94 -3.31
#